data_AF-A0A7W9V1B5-F1
#
_entry.id   AF-A0A7W9V1B5-F1
#
_cell.length_a   1.000
_cell.length_b   1.000
_cell.length_c   1.000
_cell.angle_alpha   90.00
_cell.angle_beta   90.00
_cell.angle_gamma   90.00
#
_symmetry.space_group_name_H-M   'P 1'
#
loop_
_entity.id
_entity.type
_entity.pdbx_description
1 polymer ?
#
loop_
_entity_poly.entity_id
_entity_poly.type
_entity_poly.pdbx_seq_one_letter_code
_entity_poly.pdbx_strand_id
1 'polypeptide(L)'
;MRKDLVGRLLLAAGLALVPWLAVLWTTLPDSYPAQHWRVAWVGFDALEIVGLLTSAVLVRRGGHRAPLASMATAVLLLVDAWFDVMTAGHDVVFSLVLACTLELPLAALCAVVALRTPVVVVTQVTVVRQVAVHT
;
A
#
# COMPACT_ATOMS: atom_id res chain seq x y z
N MET A 1 -16.28 8.86 -12.66
CA MET A 1 -15.92 7.64 -13.43
C MET A 1 -14.51 7.12 -13.18
N ARG A 2 -13.41 7.80 -13.56
CA ARG A 2 -12.03 7.25 -13.35
C ARG A 2 -11.67 7.04 -11.88
N LYS A 3 -12.02 7.98 -10.99
CA LYS A 3 -11.75 7.89 -9.54
C LYS A 3 -12.55 6.76 -8.86
N ASP A 4 -13.79 6.56 -9.29
CA ASP A 4 -14.67 5.49 -8.75
C ASP A 4 -14.17 4.10 -9.13
N LEU A 5 -13.68 3.94 -10.37
CA LEU A 5 -13.07 2.68 -10.81
C LEU A 5 -11.82 2.36 -10.00
N VAL A 6 -10.91 3.33 -9.87
CA VAL A 6 -9.68 3.17 -9.06
C VAL A 6 -10.03 2.80 -7.63
N GLY A 7 -10.97 3.52 -7.01
CA GLY A 7 -11.42 3.23 -5.66
C GLY A 7 -12.00 1.82 -5.52
N ARG A 8 -12.76 1.33 -6.51
CA ARG A 8 -13.27 -0.05 -6.52
C ARG A 8 -12.17 -1.09 -6.69
N LEU A 9 -11.18 -0.83 -7.54
CA LEU A 9 -10.05 -1.73 -7.74
C LEU A 9 -9.22 -1.89 -6.47
N LEU A 10 -8.91 -0.78 -5.78
CA LEU A 10 -8.19 -0.79 -4.51
C LEU A 10 -8.99 -1.52 -3.41
N LEU A 11 -10.31 -1.31 -3.37
CA LEU A 11 -11.20 -2.04 -2.47
C LEU A 11 -11.22 -3.55 -2.76
N ALA A 12 -11.37 -3.91 -4.04
CA ALA A 12 -11.40 -5.30 -4.46
C ALA A 12 -10.06 -6.00 -4.16
N ALA A 13 -8.93 -5.33 -4.40
CA ALA A 13 -7.61 -5.86 -4.08
C ALA A 13 -7.41 -6.07 -2.57
N GLY A 14 -7.77 -5.08 -1.75
CA GLY A 14 -7.70 -5.23 -0.29
C GLY A 14 -8.58 -6.35 0.24
N LEU A 15 -9.78 -6.55 -0.32
CA LEU A 15 -10.65 -7.66 0.04
C LEU A 15 -10.15 -9.01 -0.47
N ALA A 16 -9.50 -9.05 -1.64
CA ALA A 16 -8.92 -10.27 -2.20
C ALA A 16 -7.69 -10.76 -1.42
N LEU A 17 -6.97 -9.85 -0.75
CA LEU A 17 -5.85 -10.20 0.14
C LEU A 17 -6.32 -10.84 1.46
N VAL A 18 -7.57 -10.62 1.90
CA VAL A 18 -8.07 -11.20 3.16
C VAL A 18 -8.08 -12.75 3.13
N PRO A 19 -8.61 -13.41 2.08
CA PRO A 19 -8.46 -14.85 1.92
C PRO A 19 -7.00 -15.33 1.86
N TRP A 20 -6.12 -14.56 1.19
CA TRP A 20 -4.70 -14.90 1.08
C TRP A 20 -4.01 -14.92 2.45
N LEU A 21 -4.32 -13.94 3.30
CA LEU A 21 -3.86 -13.87 4.69
C LEU A 21 -4.19 -15.14 5.49
N ALA A 22 -5.40 -15.68 5.29
CA ALA A 22 -5.83 -16.91 5.94
C ALA A 22 -5.04 -18.13 5.44
N VAL A 23 -4.74 -18.18 4.13
CA VAL A 23 -3.89 -19.22 3.55
C VAL A 23 -2.48 -19.14 4.14
N LEU A 24 -1.84 -17.96 4.10
CA LEU A 24 -0.51 -17.73 4.68
C LEU A 24 -0.42 -18.14 6.14
N TRP A 25 -1.43 -17.79 6.94
CA TRP A 25 -1.49 -18.20 8.35
C TRP A 25 -1.47 -19.73 8.53
N THR A 26 -2.10 -20.47 7.62
CA THR A 26 -2.16 -21.95 7.70
C THR A 26 -0.95 -22.64 7.07
N THR A 27 -0.28 -22.01 6.11
CA THR A 27 0.79 -22.63 5.31
C THR A 27 2.19 -22.29 5.81
N LEU A 28 2.40 -21.15 6.48
CA LEU A 28 3.72 -20.78 7.00
C LEU A 28 4.10 -21.58 8.25
N PRO A 29 5.25 -22.26 8.30
CA PRO A 29 5.77 -22.85 9.52
C PRO A 29 6.00 -21.78 10.60
N ASP A 30 5.70 -22.10 11.87
CA ASP A 30 5.88 -21.15 12.99
C ASP A 30 7.34 -20.76 13.25
N SER A 31 8.31 -21.50 12.70
CA SER A 31 9.69 -21.57 13.21
C SER A 31 10.80 -21.44 12.15
N TYR A 32 10.54 -20.85 10.98
CA TYR A 32 11.51 -20.82 9.87
C TYR A 32 11.75 -19.36 9.40
N PRO A 33 12.94 -18.74 9.50
CA PRO A 33 14.11 -18.96 10.38
C PRO A 33 14.15 -17.99 11.59
N ALA A 34 13.06 -17.27 11.88
CA ALA A 34 13.00 -16.27 12.96
C ALA A 34 11.82 -16.53 13.92
N GLN A 35 11.98 -16.10 15.18
CA GLN A 35 10.92 -16.17 16.18
C GLN A 35 9.73 -15.29 15.73
N HIS A 36 8.52 -15.85 15.71
CA HIS A 36 7.28 -15.20 15.24
C HIS A 36 7.21 -14.90 13.73
N TRP A 37 7.92 -15.68 12.89
CA TRP A 37 7.89 -15.55 11.43
C TRP A 37 6.48 -15.36 10.86
N ARG A 38 5.55 -16.26 11.18
CA ARG A 38 4.16 -16.18 10.72
C ARG A 38 3.47 -14.88 11.11
N VAL A 39 3.70 -14.38 12.33
CA VAL A 39 3.09 -13.14 12.84
C VAL A 39 3.63 -11.92 12.11
N ALA A 40 4.93 -11.91 11.78
CA ALA A 40 5.53 -10.82 11.03
C ALA A 40 4.91 -10.68 9.63
N TRP A 41 4.76 -11.79 8.92
CA TRP A 41 4.11 -11.83 7.60
C TRP A 41 2.65 -11.42 7.66
N VAL A 42 1.86 -12.07 8.51
CA VAL A 42 0.43 -11.74 8.65
C VAL A 42 0.23 -10.29 9.11
N GLY A 43 1.13 -9.76 9.94
CA GLY A 43 1.11 -8.35 10.32
C GLY A 43 1.42 -7.42 9.15
N PHE A 44 2.37 -7.77 8.29
CA PHE A 44 2.75 -6.97 7.13
C PHE A 44 1.62 -6.92 6.08
N ASP A 45 1.08 -8.06 5.67
CA ASP A 45 -0.08 -8.16 4.77
C ASP A 45 -1.31 -7.42 5.32
N ALA A 46 -1.55 -7.48 6.63
CA ALA A 46 -2.64 -6.75 7.26
C ALA A 46 -2.47 -5.22 7.10
N LEU A 47 -1.24 -4.70 7.17
CA LEU A 47 -0.96 -3.28 6.90
C LEU A 47 -1.25 -2.94 5.43
N GLU A 48 -0.98 -3.84 4.49
CA GLU A 48 -1.31 -3.63 3.08
C GLU A 48 -2.81 -3.55 2.83
N ILE A 49 -3.58 -4.50 3.41
CA ILE A 49 -5.05 -4.50 3.35
C ILE A 49 -5.58 -3.17 3.89
N VAL A 50 -5.09 -2.73 5.05
CA VAL A 50 -5.48 -1.44 5.64
C VAL A 50 -5.09 -0.28 4.73
N GLY A 51 -3.91 -0.29 4.13
CA GLY A 51 -3.44 0.72 3.18
C GLY A 51 -4.32 0.81 1.94
N LEU A 52 -4.65 -0.32 1.32
CA LEU A 52 -5.51 -0.41 0.14
C LEU A 52 -6.94 0.07 0.44
N LEU A 53 -7.53 -0.38 1.55
CA LEU A 53 -8.87 0.05 1.96
C LEU A 53 -8.90 1.55 2.29
N THR A 54 -7.89 2.05 3.01
CA THR A 54 -7.77 3.47 3.35
C THR A 54 -7.61 4.31 2.09
N SER A 55 -6.74 3.90 1.16
CA SER A 55 -6.56 4.53 -0.15
C SER A 55 -7.85 4.53 -0.96
N ALA A 56 -8.56 3.40 -1.02
CA ALA A 56 -9.84 3.28 -1.72
C ALA A 56 -10.88 4.28 -1.19
N VAL A 57 -11.03 4.36 0.13
CA VAL A 57 -11.98 5.28 0.78
C VAL A 57 -11.59 6.75 0.53
N LEU A 58 -10.31 7.09 0.70
CA LEU A 58 -9.83 8.47 0.51
C LEU A 58 -9.93 8.93 -0.94
N VAL A 59 -9.60 8.07 -1.91
CA VAL A 59 -9.73 8.36 -3.35
C VAL A 59 -11.19 8.59 -3.72
N ARG A 60 -12.11 7.74 -3.23
CA ARG A 60 -13.55 7.88 -3.48
C ARG A 60 -14.15 9.14 -2.85
N ARG A 61 -13.65 9.54 -1.68
CA ARG A 61 -14.07 10.77 -0.98
C ARG A 61 -13.39 12.04 -1.53
N GLY A 62 -12.41 11.91 -2.43
CA GLY A 62 -11.61 13.05 -2.90
C GLY A 62 -10.79 13.71 -1.79
N GLY A 63 -10.41 12.94 -0.77
CA GLY A 63 -9.71 13.47 0.40
C GLY A 63 -8.29 13.92 0.08
N HIS A 64 -7.87 15.04 0.68
CA HIS A 64 -6.53 15.61 0.54
C HIS A 64 -5.38 14.68 0.95
N ARG A 65 -5.70 13.69 1.80
CA ARG A 65 -4.77 12.66 2.29
C ARG A 65 -4.64 11.45 1.35
N ALA A 66 -5.47 11.36 0.31
CA ALA A 66 -5.42 10.26 -0.65
C ALA A 66 -4.02 10.04 -1.26
N PRO A 67 -3.26 11.07 -1.67
CA PRO A 67 -1.93 10.83 -2.23
C PRO A 67 -0.95 10.25 -1.21
N LEU A 68 -0.99 10.70 0.04
CA LEU A 68 -0.10 10.20 1.10
C LEU A 68 -0.41 8.73 1.44
N ALA A 69 -1.69 8.39 1.60
CA ALA A 69 -2.10 7.03 1.88
C ALA A 69 -1.75 6.07 0.73
N SER A 70 -1.98 6.49 -0.52
CA SER A 70 -1.63 5.68 -1.69
C SER A 70 -0.12 5.56 -1.89
N MET A 71 0.68 6.57 -1.57
CA MET A 71 2.14 6.46 -1.60
C MET A 71 2.65 5.46 -0.55
N ALA A 72 2.16 5.55 0.68
CA ALA A 72 2.52 4.62 1.74
C ALA A 72 2.14 3.16 1.36
N THR A 73 0.95 2.98 0.78
CA THR A 73 0.49 1.66 0.30
C THR A 73 1.35 1.14 -0.85
N ALA A 74 1.77 2.01 -1.78
CA ALA A 74 2.66 1.63 -2.87
C ALA A 74 4.03 1.15 -2.36
N VAL A 75 4.57 1.82 -1.34
CA VAL A 75 5.84 1.42 -0.72
C VAL A 75 5.70 0.07 -0.01
N LEU A 76 4.61 -0.16 0.72
CA LEU A 76 4.34 -1.46 1.36
C LEU A 76 4.34 -2.59 0.34
N LEU A 77 3.57 -2.46 -0.75
CA LEU A 77 3.48 -3.47 -1.83
C LEU A 77 4.81 -3.71 -2.55
N LEU A 78 5.66 -2.68 -2.68
CA LEU A 78 7.01 -2.87 -3.25
C LEU A 78 7.93 -3.63 -2.29
N VAL A 79 7.81 -3.37 -0.99
CA VAL A 79 8.56 -4.09 0.03
C VAL A 79 8.08 -5.52 0.14
N ASP A 80 6.77 -5.77 0.00
CA ASP A 80 6.16 -7.10 -0.06
C ASP A 80 6.75 -7.92 -1.21
N ALA A 81 6.66 -7.41 -2.43
CA ALA A 81 7.22 -8.05 -3.62
C ALA A 81 8.72 -8.34 -3.52
N TRP A 82 9.47 -7.44 -2.89
CA TRP A 82 10.87 -7.69 -2.60
C TRP A 82 11.03 -8.84 -1.60
N PHE A 83 10.26 -8.84 -0.52
CA PHE A 83 10.33 -9.85 0.54
C PHE A 83 9.89 -11.23 0.04
N ASP A 84 8.83 -11.29 -0.74
CA ASP A 84 8.32 -12.50 -1.40
C ASP A 84 9.41 -13.16 -2.25
N VAL A 85 10.06 -12.39 -3.13
CA VAL A 85 11.17 -12.90 -3.95
C VAL A 85 12.36 -13.36 -3.10
N MET A 86 12.70 -12.63 -2.04
CA MET A 86 13.83 -12.96 -1.17
C MET A 86 13.61 -14.20 -0.30
N THR A 87 12.36 -14.59 -0.09
CA THR A 87 11.98 -15.66 0.86
C THR A 87 11.40 -16.91 0.18
N ALA A 88 11.21 -16.85 -1.14
CA ALA A 88 10.52 -17.88 -1.92
C ALA A 88 11.19 -19.26 -2.01
N GLY A 89 12.36 -19.48 -1.39
CA GLY A 89 12.93 -20.82 -1.18
C GLY A 89 13.02 -21.67 -2.46
N HIS A 90 12.23 -22.75 -2.54
CA HIS A 90 12.16 -23.63 -3.73
C HIS A 90 11.04 -23.22 -4.72
N ASP A 91 10.12 -22.34 -4.29
CA ASP A 91 8.94 -21.91 -5.04
C ASP A 91 9.12 -20.50 -5.63
N VAL A 92 10.38 -20.08 -5.86
CA VAL A 92 10.76 -18.75 -6.41
C VAL A 92 9.98 -18.38 -7.66
N VAL A 93 9.71 -19.33 -8.55
CA VAL A 93 8.94 -19.06 -9.77
C VAL A 93 7.50 -18.65 -9.45
N PHE A 94 6.87 -19.29 -8.46
CA PHE A 94 5.49 -18.97 -8.07
C PHE A 94 5.41 -17.60 -7.38
N SER A 95 6.29 -17.32 -6.42
CA SER A 95 6.37 -15.99 -5.78
C SER A 95 6.70 -14.89 -6.78
N LEU A 96 7.61 -15.14 -7.73
CA LEU A 96 7.97 -14.13 -8.73
C LEU A 96 6.83 -13.84 -9.71
N VAL A 97 6.02 -14.85 -10.05
CA VAL A 97 4.80 -14.67 -10.84
C VAL A 97 3.76 -13.86 -10.07
N LEU A 98 3.52 -14.16 -8.79
CA LEU A 98 2.60 -13.37 -7.96
C LEU A 98 3.08 -11.92 -7.82
N ALA A 99 4.34 -11.72 -7.43
CA ALA A 99 4.93 -10.39 -7.30
C ALA A 99 4.82 -9.57 -8.58
N CYS A 100 5.10 -10.17 -9.73
CA CYS A 100 5.05 -9.45 -11.01
C CYS A 100 3.62 -9.21 -11.53
N THR A 101 2.65 -10.05 -11.19
CA THR A 101 1.29 -9.98 -11.76
C THR A 101 0.26 -9.34 -10.83
N LEU A 102 0.50 -9.32 -9.53
CA LEU A 102 -0.39 -8.76 -8.53
C LEU A 102 0.24 -7.56 -7.81
N GLU A 103 1.35 -7.77 -7.11
CA GLU A 103 1.92 -6.74 -6.23
C GLU A 103 2.48 -5.55 -7.01
N LEU A 104 3.30 -5.77 -8.03
CA LEU A 104 3.87 -4.67 -8.84
C LEU A 104 2.79 -3.85 -9.57
N PRO A 105 1.78 -4.46 -10.23
CA PRO A 105 0.68 -3.69 -10.83
C PRO A 105 -0.14 -2.89 -9.81
N LEU A 106 -0.38 -3.44 -8.62
CA LEU A 106 -1.08 -2.75 -7.53
C LEU A 106 -0.24 -1.59 -6.96
N ALA A 107 1.06 -1.80 -6.77
CA ALA A 107 2.00 -0.77 -6.35
C ALA A 107 2.04 0.38 -7.38
N ALA A 108 2.13 0.04 -8.67
CA ALA A 108 2.10 1.02 -9.75
C ALA A 108 0.77 1.79 -9.79
N LEU A 109 -0.37 1.12 -9.59
CA LEU A 109 -1.67 1.78 -9.49
C LEU A 109 -1.70 2.78 -8.32
N CYS A 110 -1.24 2.37 -7.14
CA CYS A 110 -1.16 3.22 -5.95
C CYS A 110 -0.23 4.42 -6.17
N ALA A 111 0.95 4.21 -6.77
CA ALA A 111 1.89 5.28 -7.12
C ALA A 111 1.29 6.26 -8.13
N VAL A 112 0.62 5.76 -9.17
CA VAL A 112 -0.07 6.60 -10.17
C VAL A 112 -1.16 7.46 -9.50
N VAL A 113 -1.92 6.90 -8.56
CA VAL A 113 -2.91 7.65 -7.78
C VAL A 113 -2.26 8.74 -6.94
N ALA A 114 -1.16 8.40 -6.27
CA ALA A 114 -0.42 9.34 -5.44
C ALA A 114 0.17 10.50 -6.26
N LEU A 115 0.73 10.21 -7.43
CA LEU A 115 1.37 11.22 -8.28
C LEU A 115 0.36 12.07 -9.07
N ARG A 116 -0.82 11.53 -9.40
CA ARG A 116 -1.87 12.28 -10.12
C ARG A 116 -2.73 13.17 -9.24
N THR A 117 -2.71 12.94 -7.93
CA THR A 117 -3.46 13.75 -6.98
C THR A 117 -2.50 14.83 -6.49
N PRO A 118 -2.74 16.13 -6.74
CA PRO A 118 -1.81 17.16 -6.30
C PRO A 118 -1.66 17.07 -4.78
N VAL A 119 -0.45 16.76 -4.32
CA VAL A 119 -0.08 16.94 -2.91
C VAL A 119 -0.10 18.43 -2.69
N VAL A 120 -1.23 18.94 -2.20
CA VAL A 120 -1.28 20.33 -1.76
C VAL A 120 -0.50 20.35 -0.45
N VAL A 121 0.79 20.58 -0.60
CA VAL A 121 1.67 21.05 0.46
C VAL A 121 1.04 22.35 0.93
N VAL A 122 0.48 22.35 2.13
CA VAL A 122 0.05 23.60 2.77
C VAL A 122 1.32 24.34 3.13
N THR A 123 1.89 25.07 2.16
CA THR A 123 3.01 25.96 2.40
C THR A 123 2.44 27.15 3.20
N GLN A 124 2.57 27.09 4.52
CA GLN A 124 2.28 28.22 5.41
C GLN A 124 3.33 29.32 5.16
N VAL A 125 3.21 30.09 4.06
CA VAL A 125 4.07 31.29 3.82
C VAL A 125 3.44 32.55 4.39
N THR A 126 2.20 32.50 4.91
CA THR A 126 1.44 33.72 5.20
C THR A 126 1.87 34.46 6.48
N VAL A 127 2.61 33.85 7.41
CA VAL A 127 2.90 34.49 8.71
C VAL A 127 4.03 35.53 8.64
N VAL A 128 4.99 35.43 7.71
CA VAL A 128 6.10 36.39 7.65
C VAL A 128 5.68 37.73 7.03
N ARG A 129 4.63 37.77 6.21
CA ARG A 129 4.19 39.00 5.54
C ARG A 129 3.39 39.95 6.44
N GLN A 130 2.84 39.48 7.57
CA GLN A 130 2.10 40.35 8.49
C GLN A 130 2.98 41.18 9.42
N VAL A 131 4.23 40.77 9.68
CA VAL A 131 5.14 41.55 10.53
C VAL A 131 5.76 42.73 9.75
N ALA A 132 6.02 42.57 8.46
CA ALA A 132 6.66 43.60 7.64
C ALA A 132 5.76 44.78 7.23
N VAL A 133 4.45 44.71 7.48
CA VAL A 133 3.49 45.79 7.15
C VAL A 133 3.24 46.73 8.34
N HIS A 134 3.75 46.38 9.53
CA HIS A 134 3.56 47.15 10.77
C HIS A 134 4.84 47.79 11.34
N THR A 135 5.90 47.91 10.54
CA THR A 135 7.13 48.69 10.84
C THR A 135 7.33 49.77 9.79
#